data_AF-A0A2N7PHY9-F1
#
_entry.id   AF-A0A2N7PHY9-F1
#
_cell.length_a   1.000
_cell.length_b   1.000
_cell.length_c   1.000
_cell.angle_alpha   90.00
_cell.angle_beta   90.00
_cell.angle_gamma   90.00
#
_symmetry.space_group_name_H-M   'P 1'
#
loop_
_entity.id
_entity.type
_entity.pdbx_description
1 polymer ?
#
loop_
_entity_poly.entity_id
_entity_poly.type
_entity_poly.pdbx_seq_one_letter_code
_entity_poly.pdbx_strand_id
1 'polypeptide(L)'
;GCPFTCKYCQTPRIFGTKPRHRPLDKILYYAEALLKRGIKDLRFITPNAFSYGSPDGKTLNLSALETLLKELARLVKPYGGRIFFGSFPSEVRPEHVTEETIQLVKTYCANDNLIIGAQTGSERLLSYLHRGHTVEEVRRAVKLILKAGLKAKVDFIFGLPGEEEEDIKATVSFMEELAKAGAIIHAHTFMPLPQTPFMKKPAGRISKEVFDFIKKFLPKGQVFGEWEKQKLLSERISKELLLPQVS
;
A
#
# COMPACT_ATOMS: atom_id res chain seq x y z
N GLY A 1 2.15 -10.78 -10.24
CA GLY A 1 2.62 -9.62 -11.01
C GLY A 1 1.80 -8.39 -10.67
N CYS A 2 2.23 -7.24 -11.16
CA CYS A 2 1.54 -5.96 -10.99
C CYS A 2 1.72 -5.09 -12.25
N PRO A 3 0.64 -4.58 -12.87
CA PRO A 3 0.71 -3.95 -14.20
C PRO A 3 1.12 -2.47 -14.14
N PHE A 4 1.20 -1.86 -12.95
CA PHE A 4 1.39 -0.42 -12.79
C PHE A 4 2.84 0.04 -13.01
N THR A 5 3.82 -0.85 -12.85
CA THR A 5 5.24 -0.56 -13.17
C THR A 5 5.83 0.70 -12.52
N CYS A 6 5.36 1.07 -11.32
CA CYS A 6 5.85 2.25 -10.59
C CYS A 6 7.39 2.24 -10.49
N LYS A 7 8.04 3.39 -10.72
CA LYS A 7 9.51 3.46 -10.90
C LYS A 7 10.35 3.01 -9.69
N TYR A 8 9.78 3.05 -8.49
CA TYR A 8 10.43 2.62 -7.25
C TYR A 8 10.12 1.17 -6.86
N CYS A 9 9.15 0.52 -7.51
CA CYS A 9 8.58 -0.74 -7.03
C CYS A 9 9.24 -1.97 -7.67
N GLN A 10 9.67 -2.94 -6.84
CA GLN A 10 10.26 -4.20 -7.31
C GLN A 10 9.23 -5.25 -7.74
N THR A 11 7.99 -5.19 -7.25
CA THR A 11 6.94 -6.18 -7.57
C THR A 11 6.84 -6.56 -9.05
N PRO A 12 6.73 -5.61 -10.01
CA PRO A 12 6.68 -5.94 -11.44
C PRO A 12 7.98 -6.53 -11.98
N ARG A 13 9.12 -6.31 -11.31
CA ARG A 13 10.45 -6.82 -11.69
C ARG A 13 10.66 -8.26 -11.22
N ILE A 14 10.20 -8.57 -10.01
CA ILE A 14 10.32 -9.91 -9.42
C ILE A 14 9.21 -10.85 -9.97
N PHE A 15 7.97 -10.36 -10.05
CA PHE A 15 6.80 -11.20 -10.32
C PHE A 15 6.16 -10.98 -11.70
N GLY A 16 6.78 -10.17 -12.55
CA GLY A 16 6.27 -9.77 -13.86
C GLY A 16 5.13 -8.75 -13.80
N THR A 17 4.78 -8.21 -14.97
CA THR A 17 3.71 -7.19 -15.12
C THR A 17 2.32 -7.80 -15.21
N LYS A 18 2.19 -9.03 -15.72
CA LYS A 18 0.91 -9.74 -15.80
C LYS A 18 0.45 -10.19 -14.39
N PRO A 19 -0.73 -9.75 -13.91
CA PRO A 19 -1.34 -10.32 -12.72
C PRO A 19 -1.59 -11.81 -12.90
N ARG A 20 -1.41 -12.56 -11.81
CA ARG A 20 -1.71 -13.99 -11.76
C ARG A 20 -2.54 -14.20 -10.51
N HIS A 21 -3.77 -14.65 -10.70
CA HIS A 21 -4.71 -14.90 -9.62
C HIS A 21 -4.71 -16.38 -9.28
N ARG A 22 -4.57 -16.71 -8.00
CA ARG A 22 -4.72 -18.09 -7.57
C ARG A 22 -6.20 -18.48 -7.71
N PRO A 23 -6.52 -19.67 -8.24
CA PRO A 23 -7.89 -20.17 -8.27
C PRO A 23 -8.53 -20.20 -6.88
N LEU A 24 -9.83 -19.92 -6.81
CA LEU A 24 -10.57 -19.80 -5.55
C LEU A 24 -10.50 -21.10 -4.72
N ASP A 25 -10.68 -22.26 -5.34
CA ASP A 25 -10.59 -23.57 -4.68
C ASP A 25 -9.25 -23.77 -3.98
N LYS A 26 -8.14 -23.33 -4.60
CA LYS A 26 -6.81 -23.40 -4.01
C LYS A 26 -6.64 -22.43 -2.85
N ILE A 27 -7.23 -21.22 -2.95
CA ILE A 27 -7.21 -20.27 -1.83
C ILE A 27 -7.95 -20.87 -0.62
N LEU A 28 -9.16 -21.39 -0.84
CA LEU A 28 -9.97 -22.02 0.21
C LEU A 28 -9.27 -23.24 0.82
N TYR A 29 -8.63 -24.07 -0.01
CA TYR A 29 -7.85 -25.22 0.46
C TYR A 29 -6.75 -24.82 1.45
N TYR A 30 -5.93 -23.81 1.10
CA TYR A 30 -4.86 -23.38 2.00
C TYR A 30 -5.41 -22.65 3.23
N ALA A 31 -6.48 -21.86 3.09
CA ALA A 31 -7.15 -21.22 4.22
C ALA A 31 -7.65 -22.27 5.23
N GLU A 32 -8.34 -23.31 4.76
CA GLU A 32 -8.81 -24.40 5.61
C GLU A 32 -7.66 -25.14 6.30
N ALA A 33 -6.56 -25.40 5.56
CA ALA A 33 -5.38 -26.05 6.11
C ALA A 33 -4.69 -25.24 7.22
N LEU A 34 -4.81 -23.91 7.20
CA LEU A 34 -4.34 -23.03 8.29
C LEU A 34 -5.31 -23.04 9.47
N LEU A 35 -6.62 -22.97 9.20
CA LEU A 35 -7.67 -22.99 10.23
C LEU A 35 -7.65 -24.30 11.04
N LYS A 36 -7.46 -25.45 10.37
CA LYS A 36 -7.30 -26.77 11.01
C LYS A 36 -6.09 -26.85 11.96
N ARG A 37 -5.10 -25.97 11.78
CA ARG A 37 -3.93 -25.83 12.66
C ARG A 37 -4.13 -24.78 13.76
N GLY A 38 -5.33 -24.24 13.91
CA GLY A 38 -5.64 -23.20 14.89
C GLY A 38 -5.20 -21.79 14.49
N ILE A 39 -4.72 -21.59 13.25
CA ILE A 39 -4.37 -20.25 12.73
C ILE A 39 -5.67 -19.58 12.27
N LYS A 40 -6.23 -18.73 13.14
CA LYS A 40 -7.57 -18.16 12.97
C LYS A 40 -7.59 -16.81 12.25
N ASP A 41 -6.48 -16.08 12.24
CA ASP A 41 -6.40 -14.78 11.56
C ASP A 41 -5.74 -14.94 10.20
N LEU A 42 -6.55 -14.90 9.14
CA LEU A 42 -6.09 -15.04 7.78
C LEU A 42 -5.80 -13.66 7.18
N ARG A 43 -4.54 -13.46 6.77
CA ARG A 43 -4.06 -12.27 6.06
C ARG A 43 -3.54 -12.70 4.69
N PHE A 44 -3.79 -11.87 3.69
CA PHE A 44 -3.44 -12.15 2.30
C PHE A 44 -2.26 -11.29 1.89
N ILE A 45 -1.34 -11.85 1.10
CA ILE A 45 -0.20 -11.13 0.54
C ILE A 45 -0.44 -10.99 -0.96
N THR A 46 -0.60 -9.75 -1.42
CA THR A 46 -0.80 -9.41 -2.83
C THR A 46 -0.36 -7.97 -3.07
N PRO A 47 0.13 -7.63 -4.28
CA PRO A 47 0.47 -6.25 -4.63
C PRO A 47 -0.69 -5.25 -4.57
N ASN A 48 -1.92 -5.73 -4.73
CA ASN A 48 -3.13 -4.90 -4.66
C ASN A 48 -4.31 -5.80 -4.30
N ALA A 49 -4.85 -5.67 -3.09
CA ALA A 49 -5.87 -6.59 -2.58
C ALA A 49 -7.14 -6.59 -3.43
N PHE A 50 -7.66 -5.41 -3.78
CA PHE A 50 -8.90 -5.28 -4.55
C PHE A 50 -8.78 -5.67 -6.03
N SER A 51 -7.58 -6.03 -6.52
CA SER A 51 -7.38 -6.47 -7.90
C SER A 51 -7.67 -7.96 -8.14
N TYR A 52 -8.08 -8.73 -7.13
CA TYR A 52 -8.35 -10.17 -7.31
C TYR A 52 -9.39 -10.42 -8.41
N GLY A 53 -9.07 -11.33 -9.34
CA GLY A 53 -9.93 -11.66 -10.48
C GLY A 53 -9.99 -10.57 -11.57
N SER A 54 -9.26 -9.47 -11.42
CA SER A 54 -9.13 -8.45 -12.44
C SER A 54 -8.48 -9.01 -13.72
N PRO A 55 -9.04 -8.75 -14.91
CA PRO A 55 -8.51 -9.27 -16.17
C PRO A 55 -7.13 -8.68 -16.53
N ASP A 56 -6.88 -7.42 -16.16
CA ASP A 56 -5.67 -6.67 -16.49
C ASP A 56 -4.89 -6.19 -15.24
N GLY A 57 -5.47 -6.37 -14.05
CA GLY A 57 -4.93 -5.92 -12.76
C GLY A 57 -5.21 -4.45 -12.44
N LYS A 58 -5.93 -3.74 -13.32
CA LYS A 58 -6.28 -2.32 -13.20
C LYS A 58 -7.79 -2.10 -13.15
N THR A 59 -8.59 -2.93 -13.80
CA THR A 59 -10.06 -2.86 -13.71
C THR A 59 -10.55 -3.75 -12.57
N LEU A 60 -11.39 -3.21 -11.68
CA LEU A 60 -12.01 -4.00 -10.62
C LEU A 60 -12.87 -5.11 -11.21
N ASN A 61 -12.77 -6.31 -10.63
CA ASN A 61 -13.73 -7.39 -10.83
C ASN A 61 -14.48 -7.61 -9.52
N LEU A 62 -15.52 -6.79 -9.29
CA LEU A 62 -16.29 -6.82 -8.04
C LEU A 62 -16.93 -8.18 -7.79
N SER A 63 -17.44 -8.85 -8.83
CA SER A 63 -18.04 -10.18 -8.69
C SER A 63 -17.04 -11.24 -8.22
N ALA A 64 -15.83 -11.26 -8.79
CA ALA A 64 -14.78 -12.18 -8.34
C ALA A 64 -14.29 -11.86 -6.92
N LEU A 65 -14.16 -10.56 -6.59
CA LEU A 65 -13.76 -10.10 -5.26
C LEU A 65 -14.81 -10.48 -4.20
N GLU A 66 -16.09 -10.24 -4.47
CA GLU A 66 -17.20 -10.62 -3.60
C GLU A 66 -17.24 -12.13 -3.40
N THR A 67 -17.13 -12.91 -4.48
CA THR A 67 -17.12 -14.38 -4.42
C THR A 67 -15.97 -14.87 -3.53
N LEU A 68 -14.78 -14.31 -3.68
CA LEU A 68 -13.63 -14.65 -2.83
C LEU A 68 -13.93 -14.38 -1.35
N LEU A 69 -14.37 -13.16 -1.01
CA LEU A 69 -14.56 -12.76 0.38
C LEU A 69 -15.73 -13.49 1.03
N LYS A 70 -16.82 -13.71 0.29
CA LYS A 70 -17.99 -14.47 0.74
C LYS A 70 -17.67 -15.92 1.05
N GLU A 71 -16.96 -16.61 0.15
CA GLU A 71 -16.59 -18.02 0.36
C GLU A 71 -15.56 -18.18 1.48
N LEU A 72 -14.61 -17.25 1.60
CA LEU A 72 -13.71 -17.23 2.76
C LEU A 72 -14.50 -16.99 4.06
N ALA A 73 -15.42 -16.03 4.09
CA ALA A 73 -16.21 -15.73 5.29
C ALA A 73 -17.04 -16.95 5.75
N ARG A 74 -17.63 -17.67 4.79
CA ARG A 74 -18.32 -18.94 5.04
C ARG A 74 -17.36 -20.00 5.59
N LEU A 75 -16.17 -20.12 5.01
CA LEU A 75 -15.16 -21.10 5.43
C LEU A 75 -14.64 -20.83 6.85
N VAL A 76 -14.34 -19.57 7.21
CA VAL A 76 -13.74 -19.24 8.51
C VAL A 76 -14.72 -19.33 9.68
N LYS A 77 -16.02 -19.12 9.44
CA LYS A 77 -17.07 -19.06 10.45
C LYS A 77 -17.09 -20.27 11.42
N PRO A 78 -17.13 -21.54 10.97
CA PRO A 78 -17.15 -22.69 11.89
C PRO A 78 -15.88 -22.84 12.73
N TYR A 79 -14.76 -22.25 12.30
CA TYR A 79 -13.49 -22.28 13.03
C TYR A 79 -13.31 -21.09 13.99
N GLY A 80 -14.27 -20.15 14.01
CA GLY A 80 -14.12 -18.86 14.69
C GLY A 80 -12.96 -18.03 14.11
N GLY A 81 -12.66 -18.21 12.83
CA GLY A 81 -11.60 -17.48 12.13
C GLY A 81 -12.05 -16.11 11.65
N ARG A 82 -11.07 -15.28 11.29
CA ARG A 82 -11.22 -13.90 10.83
C ARG A 82 -10.41 -13.69 9.57
N ILE A 83 -10.90 -12.82 8.70
CA ILE A 83 -10.24 -12.43 7.46
C ILE A 83 -9.86 -10.96 7.58
N PHE A 84 -8.62 -10.63 7.22
CA PHE A 84 -8.18 -9.26 7.05
C PHE A 84 -7.73 -9.06 5.59
N PHE A 85 -8.34 -8.09 4.92
CA PHE A 85 -8.15 -7.88 3.48
C PHE A 85 -7.95 -6.40 3.16
N GLY A 86 -6.92 -6.05 2.37
CA GLY A 86 -6.57 -4.64 2.14
C GLY A 86 -5.97 -3.92 3.36
N SER A 87 -5.44 -4.68 4.31
CA SER A 87 -4.57 -4.20 5.38
C SER A 87 -3.28 -5.02 5.41
N PHE A 88 -2.26 -4.53 6.12
CA PHE A 88 -0.92 -5.15 6.17
C PHE A 88 -1.02 -6.68 6.33
N PRO A 89 -0.32 -7.47 5.50
CA PRO A 89 0.74 -7.07 4.57
C PRO A 89 0.28 -6.70 3.14
N SER A 90 -1.02 -6.46 2.90
CA SER A 90 -1.50 -6.02 1.59
C SER A 90 -2.13 -4.63 1.63
N GLU A 91 -1.68 -3.77 0.74
CA GLU A 91 -2.25 -2.46 0.50
C GLU A 91 -3.32 -2.54 -0.61
N VAL A 92 -4.12 -1.47 -0.71
CA VAL A 92 -5.00 -1.24 -1.85
C VAL A 92 -4.64 0.05 -2.56
N ARG A 93 -5.01 0.11 -3.84
CA ARG A 93 -4.82 1.32 -4.65
C ARG A 93 -5.93 2.33 -4.36
N PRO A 94 -5.64 3.63 -4.24
CA PRO A 94 -6.64 4.65 -3.91
C PRO A 94 -7.85 4.67 -4.87
N GLU A 95 -7.60 4.57 -6.18
CA GLU A 95 -8.64 4.58 -7.20
C GLU A 95 -9.60 3.37 -7.09
N HIS A 96 -9.15 2.27 -6.49
CA HIS A 96 -9.93 1.06 -6.25
C HIS A 96 -10.74 1.10 -4.96
N VAL A 97 -10.59 2.14 -4.13
CA VAL A 97 -11.42 2.32 -2.94
C VAL A 97 -12.72 2.99 -3.37
N THR A 98 -13.76 2.18 -3.51
CA THR A 98 -15.14 2.59 -3.84
C THR A 98 -16.11 2.20 -2.72
N GLU A 99 -17.35 2.71 -2.77
CA GLU A 99 -18.38 2.32 -1.78
C GLU A 99 -18.63 0.80 -1.81
N GLU A 100 -18.63 0.18 -2.99
CA GLU A 100 -18.83 -1.25 -3.17
C GLU A 100 -17.68 -2.06 -2.55
N THR A 101 -16.42 -1.72 -2.85
CA THR A 101 -15.27 -2.45 -2.26
C THR A 101 -15.21 -2.31 -0.74
N ILE A 102 -15.57 -1.15 -0.19
CA ILE A 102 -15.67 -0.94 1.25
C ILE A 102 -16.81 -1.78 1.85
N GLN A 103 -17.97 -1.81 1.19
CA GLN A 103 -19.10 -2.62 1.65
C GLN A 103 -18.75 -4.10 1.69
N LEU A 104 -18.00 -4.61 0.71
CA LEU A 104 -17.51 -5.99 0.71
C LEU A 104 -16.60 -6.26 1.92
N VAL A 105 -15.66 -5.36 2.21
CA VAL A 105 -14.78 -5.48 3.39
C VAL A 105 -15.58 -5.46 4.69
N LYS A 106 -16.53 -4.52 4.83
CA LYS A 106 -17.38 -4.40 6.03
C LYS A 106 -18.29 -5.60 6.25
N THR A 107 -18.72 -6.25 5.16
CA THR A 107 -19.64 -7.38 5.22
C THR A 107 -18.93 -8.69 5.56
N TYR A 108 -17.74 -8.91 5.00
CA TYR A 108 -17.08 -10.23 5.03
C TYR A 108 -15.78 -10.30 5.84
N CYS A 109 -15.18 -9.16 6.20
CA CYS A 109 -13.86 -9.10 6.85
C CYS A 109 -13.94 -8.53 8.26
N ALA A 110 -12.95 -8.86 9.08
CA ALA A 110 -12.77 -8.35 10.44
C ALA A 110 -11.85 -7.11 10.49
N ASN A 111 -11.74 -6.37 9.37
CA ASN A 111 -10.88 -5.20 9.27
C ASN A 111 -11.31 -4.10 10.26
N ASP A 112 -10.33 -3.50 10.93
CA ASP A 112 -10.47 -2.22 11.63
C ASP A 112 -9.81 -1.06 10.85
N ASN A 113 -9.08 -1.37 9.78
CA ASN A 113 -8.36 -0.41 8.96
C ASN A 113 -8.24 -0.87 7.50
N LEU A 114 -7.96 0.08 6.61
CA LEU A 114 -7.41 -0.14 5.27
C LEU A 114 -6.12 0.65 5.12
N ILE A 115 -5.19 0.10 4.33
CA ILE A 115 -3.94 0.78 3.98
C ILE A 115 -3.96 1.12 2.49
N ILE A 116 -3.77 2.40 2.17
CA ILE A 116 -3.74 2.89 0.80
C ILE A 116 -2.39 3.54 0.48
N GLY A 117 -1.86 3.23 -0.70
CA GLY A 117 -0.57 3.77 -1.11
C GLY A 117 -0.69 5.12 -1.83
N ALA A 118 -0.62 6.26 -1.13
CA ALA A 118 -0.62 7.59 -1.75
C ALA A 118 0.73 7.96 -2.39
N GLN A 119 1.82 7.57 -1.73
CA GLN A 119 3.23 7.81 -2.08
C GLN A 119 3.69 9.26 -1.93
N THR A 120 2.97 10.22 -2.50
CA THR A 120 3.27 11.66 -2.44
C THR A 120 1.97 12.47 -2.60
N GLY A 121 1.96 13.72 -2.13
CA GLY A 121 0.86 14.66 -2.34
C GLY A 121 1.04 15.57 -3.57
N SER A 122 2.03 15.30 -4.43
CA SER A 122 2.27 16.06 -5.67
C SER A 122 1.79 15.30 -6.91
N GLU A 123 0.87 15.90 -7.68
CA GLU A 123 0.42 15.37 -8.97
C GLU A 123 1.56 15.20 -9.98
N ARG A 124 2.48 16.18 -10.01
CA ARG A 124 3.67 16.16 -10.87
C ARG A 124 4.54 14.94 -10.55
N LEU A 125 4.79 14.71 -9.26
CA LEU A 125 5.62 13.61 -8.82
C LEU A 125 4.89 12.26 -8.98
N LEU A 126 3.57 12.17 -8.73
CA LEU A 126 2.78 10.96 -9.02
C LEU A 126 2.92 10.54 -10.49
N SER A 127 2.76 11.48 -11.41
CA SER A 127 2.97 11.26 -12.85
C SER A 127 4.40 10.79 -13.14
N TYR A 128 5.40 11.48 -12.58
CA TYR A 128 6.81 11.10 -12.72
C TYR A 128 7.09 9.68 -12.23
N LEU A 129 6.44 9.21 -11.17
CA LEU A 129 6.60 7.86 -10.60
C LEU A 129 5.86 6.76 -11.38
N HIS A 130 5.06 7.13 -12.39
CA HIS A 130 4.09 6.26 -13.07
C HIS A 130 3.02 5.72 -12.11
N ARG A 131 2.53 6.57 -11.20
CA ARG A 131 1.30 6.29 -10.45
C ARG A 131 0.10 6.66 -11.33
N GLY A 132 -0.86 5.74 -11.45
CA GLY A 132 -2.07 5.96 -12.25
C GLY A 132 -3.19 6.65 -11.49
N HIS A 133 -2.95 7.06 -10.25
CA HIS A 133 -3.94 7.65 -9.35
C HIS A 133 -3.61 9.11 -9.05
N THR A 134 -4.61 9.93 -8.74
CA THR A 134 -4.47 11.35 -8.40
C THR A 134 -4.50 11.60 -6.89
N VAL A 135 -4.07 12.79 -6.46
CA VAL A 135 -4.20 13.24 -5.07
C VAL A 135 -5.67 13.28 -4.64
N GLU A 136 -6.58 13.66 -5.54
CA GLU A 136 -8.02 13.64 -5.26
C GLU A 136 -8.57 12.23 -5.04
N GLU A 137 -8.08 11.23 -5.76
CA GLU A 137 -8.48 9.84 -5.52
C GLU A 137 -8.01 9.33 -4.16
N VAL A 138 -6.84 9.78 -3.68
CA VAL A 138 -6.41 9.52 -2.30
C VAL A 138 -7.35 10.17 -1.30
N ARG A 139 -7.69 11.46 -1.50
CA ARG A 139 -8.63 12.20 -0.64
C ARG A 139 -9.99 11.51 -0.57
N ARG A 140 -10.55 11.13 -1.72
CA ARG A 140 -11.79 10.38 -1.84
C ARG A 140 -11.72 9.04 -1.12
N ALA A 141 -10.65 8.27 -1.33
CA ALA A 141 -10.44 6.98 -0.67
C ALA A 141 -10.43 7.13 0.85
N VAL A 142 -9.66 8.07 1.40
CA VAL A 142 -9.60 8.35 2.84
C VAL A 142 -10.98 8.70 3.39
N LYS A 143 -11.71 9.60 2.72
CA LYS A 143 -13.06 10.01 3.13
C LYS A 143 -14.01 8.81 3.21
N LEU A 144 -14.00 7.93 2.21
CA LEU A 144 -14.86 6.75 2.20
C LEU A 144 -14.50 5.75 3.31
N ILE A 145 -13.21 5.52 3.54
CA ILE A 145 -12.72 4.62 4.60
C ILE A 145 -13.17 5.11 5.98
N LEU A 146 -12.96 6.40 6.25
CA LEU A 146 -13.34 7.02 7.53
C LEU A 146 -14.86 7.02 7.71
N LYS A 147 -15.63 7.34 6.66
CA LYS A 147 -17.11 7.29 6.69
C LYS A 147 -17.64 5.90 7.04
N ALA A 148 -16.94 4.84 6.64
CA ALA A 148 -17.30 3.46 6.97
C ALA A 148 -16.90 3.02 8.40
N GLY A 149 -16.32 3.92 9.18
CA GLY A 149 -15.84 3.65 10.54
C GLY A 149 -14.56 2.81 10.59
N LEU A 150 -13.77 2.80 9.50
CA LEU A 150 -12.47 2.15 9.43
C LEU A 150 -11.36 3.19 9.59
N LYS A 151 -10.21 2.80 10.15
CA LYS A 151 -9.02 3.65 10.15
C LYS A 151 -8.41 3.71 8.74
N ALA A 152 -8.16 4.90 8.24
CA ALA A 152 -7.43 5.10 6.99
C ALA A 152 -5.93 5.24 7.28
N LYS A 153 -5.14 4.25 6.87
CA LYS A 153 -3.67 4.33 6.90
C LYS A 153 -3.17 4.66 5.50
N VAL A 154 -2.27 5.62 5.37
CA VAL A 154 -1.88 6.17 4.07
C VAL A 154 -0.37 6.16 3.93
N ASP A 155 0.16 5.39 2.98
CA ASP A 155 1.60 5.28 2.77
C ASP A 155 2.14 6.49 2.00
N PHE A 156 3.21 7.09 2.52
CA PHE A 156 3.99 8.13 1.87
C PHE A 156 5.46 7.72 1.83
N ILE A 157 6.14 8.00 0.72
CA ILE A 157 7.57 7.74 0.55
C ILE A 157 8.29 9.08 0.42
N PHE A 158 9.22 9.34 1.34
CA PHE A 158 10.00 10.57 1.40
C PHE A 158 11.36 10.42 0.72
N GLY A 159 11.85 11.50 0.10
CA GLY A 159 13.14 11.50 -0.57
C GLY A 159 13.10 10.78 -1.91
N LEU A 160 11.98 10.85 -2.61
CA LEU A 160 11.80 10.20 -3.90
C LEU A 160 12.72 10.86 -4.95
N PRO A 161 13.30 10.09 -5.89
CA PRO A 161 14.08 10.69 -6.97
C PRO A 161 13.24 11.67 -7.78
N GLY A 162 13.79 12.86 -8.04
CA GLY A 162 13.10 13.93 -8.78
C GLY A 162 12.14 14.77 -7.93
N GLU A 163 12.03 14.53 -6.62
CA GLU A 163 11.28 15.37 -5.68
C GLU A 163 11.91 16.76 -5.57
N GLU A 164 11.10 17.79 -5.80
CA GLU A 164 11.44 19.22 -5.73
C GLU A 164 10.79 19.86 -4.48
N GLU A 165 11.18 21.10 -4.16
CA GLU A 165 10.70 21.79 -2.96
C GLU A 165 9.17 21.97 -2.98
N GLU A 166 8.59 22.24 -4.15
CA GLU A 166 7.15 22.36 -4.38
C GLU A 166 6.43 21.03 -4.10
N ASP A 167 7.03 19.88 -4.44
CA ASP A 167 6.41 18.58 -4.16
C ASP A 167 6.46 18.25 -2.68
N ILE A 168 7.53 18.63 -1.99
CA ILE A 168 7.67 18.48 -0.54
C ILE A 168 6.57 19.30 0.14
N LYS A 169 6.40 20.56 -0.25
CA LYS A 169 5.34 21.44 0.27
C LYS A 169 3.95 20.86 0.01
N ALA A 170 3.68 20.40 -1.21
CA ALA A 170 2.40 19.76 -1.57
C ALA A 170 2.16 18.48 -0.75
N THR A 171 3.19 17.65 -0.58
CA THR A 171 3.13 16.40 0.18
C THR A 171 2.86 16.67 1.66
N VAL A 172 3.60 17.58 2.28
CA VAL A 172 3.39 17.95 3.69
C VAL A 172 2.01 18.57 3.90
N SER A 173 1.59 19.50 3.04
CA SER A 173 0.26 20.10 3.09
C SER A 173 -0.85 19.04 3.01
N PHE A 174 -0.71 18.09 2.08
CA PHE A 174 -1.69 17.02 1.92
C PHE A 174 -1.68 16.04 3.11
N MET A 175 -0.52 15.67 3.64
CA MET A 175 -0.43 14.85 4.85
C MET A 175 -1.10 15.53 6.05
N GLU A 176 -0.92 16.85 6.22
CA GLU A 176 -1.60 17.61 7.27
C GLU A 176 -3.12 17.62 7.09
N GLU A 177 -3.60 17.77 5.86
CA GLU A 177 -5.02 17.68 5.52
C GLU A 177 -5.60 16.31 5.90
N LEU A 178 -4.96 15.23 5.46
CA LEU A 178 -5.40 13.86 5.75
C LEU A 178 -5.36 13.56 7.25
N ALA A 179 -4.30 13.98 7.95
CA ALA A 179 -4.19 13.80 9.39
C ALA A 179 -5.29 14.57 10.14
N LYS A 180 -5.61 15.81 9.74
CA LYS A 180 -6.74 16.58 10.30
C LYS A 180 -8.09 15.89 10.06
N ALA A 181 -8.25 15.20 8.94
CA ALA A 181 -9.45 14.41 8.66
C ALA A 181 -9.54 13.12 9.50
N GLY A 182 -8.46 12.70 10.17
CA GLY A 182 -8.41 11.49 11.00
C GLY A 182 -7.68 10.30 10.35
N ALA A 183 -7.02 10.50 9.21
CA ALA A 183 -6.13 9.49 8.65
C ALA A 183 -4.83 9.38 9.47
N ILE A 184 -4.17 8.23 9.32
CA ILE A 184 -2.89 7.92 9.96
C ILE A 184 -1.85 7.79 8.84
N ILE A 185 -0.82 8.61 8.88
CA ILE A 185 0.26 8.57 7.90
C ILE A 185 1.20 7.40 8.21
N HIS A 186 1.46 6.58 7.21
CA HIS A 186 2.48 5.54 7.24
C HIS A 186 3.71 6.05 6.49
N ALA A 187 4.73 6.41 7.26
CA ALA A 187 5.93 7.07 6.80
C ALA A 187 6.98 6.07 6.33
N HIS A 188 7.42 6.26 5.09
CA HIS A 188 8.51 5.51 4.48
C HIS A 188 9.62 6.42 3.96
N THR A 189 10.84 5.91 3.89
CA THR A 189 11.94 6.56 3.17
C THR A 189 12.24 5.79 1.89
N PHE A 190 12.46 6.51 0.79
CA PHE A 190 12.84 5.92 -0.48
C PHE A 190 14.11 5.08 -0.34
N MET A 191 14.08 3.88 -0.93
CA MET A 191 15.23 2.99 -1.04
C MET A 191 15.49 2.68 -2.52
N PRO A 192 16.74 2.77 -3.01
CA PRO A 192 17.09 2.45 -4.39
C PRO A 192 17.13 0.94 -4.60
N LEU A 193 15.94 0.33 -4.60
CA LEU A 193 15.81 -1.12 -4.64
C LEU A 193 16.37 -1.70 -5.95
N PRO A 194 17.13 -2.82 -5.91
CA PRO A 194 17.70 -3.45 -7.10
C PRO A 194 16.68 -3.74 -8.21
N GLN A 195 17.10 -3.65 -9.47
CA GLN A 195 16.30 -3.89 -10.68
C GLN A 195 15.13 -2.91 -10.92
N THR A 196 14.91 -1.94 -10.03
CA THR A 196 13.95 -0.87 -10.27
C THR A 196 14.55 0.20 -11.19
N PRO A 197 13.73 0.96 -11.95
CA PRO A 197 14.21 2.14 -12.67
C PRO A 197 15.01 3.14 -11.81
N PHE A 198 14.78 3.15 -10.49
CA PHE A 198 15.48 4.00 -9.56
C PHE A 198 16.62 3.34 -8.79
N MET A 199 17.06 2.14 -9.18
CA MET A 199 18.12 1.42 -8.46
C MET A 199 19.46 2.18 -8.39
N LYS A 200 19.75 3.07 -9.36
CA LYS A 200 20.97 3.91 -9.37
C LYS A 200 20.74 5.33 -8.86
N LYS A 201 19.58 5.61 -8.27
CA LYS A 201 19.28 6.93 -7.69
C LYS A 201 19.85 7.02 -6.27
N PRO A 202 20.18 8.23 -5.78
CA PRO A 202 20.67 8.41 -4.42
C PRO A 202 19.70 7.89 -3.37
N ALA A 203 20.23 7.52 -2.20
CA ALA A 203 19.42 7.18 -1.04
C ALA A 203 18.42 8.30 -0.69
N GLY A 204 17.22 7.91 -0.28
CA GLY A 204 16.16 8.84 0.12
C GLY A 204 16.58 9.69 1.32
N ARG A 205 16.28 10.99 1.25
CA ARG A 205 16.53 11.94 2.34
C ARG A 205 15.21 12.52 2.84
N ILE A 206 15.10 12.62 4.15
CA ILE A 206 13.94 13.25 4.80
C ILE A 206 14.24 14.74 4.90
N SER A 207 13.41 15.57 4.28
CA SER A 207 13.54 17.02 4.35
C SER A 207 13.19 17.54 5.76
N LYS A 208 13.55 18.80 6.04
CA LYS A 208 13.22 19.42 7.32
C LYS A 208 11.71 19.50 7.53
N GLU A 209 10.95 19.86 6.49
CA GLU A 209 9.50 20.02 6.50
C GLU A 209 8.80 18.69 6.83
N VAL A 210 9.26 17.60 6.21
CA VAL A 210 8.75 16.25 6.50
C VAL A 210 9.10 15.83 7.93
N PHE A 211 10.31 16.10 8.38
CA PHE A 211 10.73 15.79 9.74
C PHE A 211 9.90 16.57 10.79
N ASP A 212 9.67 17.85 10.55
CA ASP A 212 8.83 18.71 11.40
C ASP A 212 7.38 18.21 11.43
N PHE A 213 6.83 17.77 10.30
CA PHE A 213 5.54 17.09 10.24
C PHE A 213 5.52 15.82 11.11
N ILE A 214 6.48 14.91 10.93
CA ILE A 214 6.57 13.67 11.70
C ILE A 214 6.63 13.98 13.21
N LYS A 215 7.51 14.89 13.63
CA LYS A 215 7.66 15.29 15.03
C LYS A 215 6.36 15.84 15.63
N LYS A 216 5.60 16.61 14.85
CA LYS A 216 4.33 17.22 15.27
C LYS A 216 3.20 16.20 15.44
N PHE A 217 3.16 15.14 14.62
CA PHE A 217 2.03 14.21 14.55
C PHE A 217 2.32 12.82 15.14
N LEU A 218 3.59 12.44 15.34
CA LEU A 218 3.99 11.19 15.97
C LEU A 218 3.44 11.03 17.40
N PRO A 219 3.54 12.03 18.32
CA PRO A 219 2.99 11.90 19.67
C PRO A 219 1.46 11.77 19.71
N LYS A 220 0.78 12.14 18.62
CA LYS A 220 -0.68 12.05 18.47
C LYS A 220 -1.14 10.68 17.94
N GLY A 221 -0.20 9.78 17.63
CA GLY A 221 -0.50 8.50 16.97
C GLY A 221 -1.01 8.65 15.53
N GLN A 222 -0.78 9.81 14.90
CA GLN A 222 -1.23 10.09 13.53
C GLN A 222 -0.13 9.88 12.48
N VAL A 223 1.06 9.44 12.91
CA VAL A 223 2.16 9.00 12.06
C VAL A 223 2.75 7.73 12.68
N PHE A 224 3.08 6.75 11.85
CA PHE A 224 3.86 5.56 12.24
C PHE A 224 4.69 5.09 11.04
N GLY A 225 5.58 4.12 11.23
CA GLY A 225 6.37 3.53 10.15
C GLY A 225 7.83 3.34 10.53
N GLU A 226 8.60 2.83 9.57
CA GLU A 226 10.01 2.43 9.76
C GLU A 226 10.95 3.38 9.00
N TRP A 227 10.56 4.65 8.80
CA TRP A 227 11.28 5.59 7.93
C TRP A 227 12.74 5.77 8.34
N GLU A 228 13.07 5.78 9.64
CA GLU A 228 14.46 5.91 10.12
C GLU A 228 15.31 4.70 9.75
N LYS A 229 14.78 3.50 9.98
CA LYS A 229 15.44 2.24 9.60
C LYS A 229 15.60 2.14 8.08
N GLN A 230 14.58 2.55 7.33
CA GLN A 230 14.60 2.58 5.87
C GLN A 230 15.62 3.60 5.35
N LYS A 231 15.79 4.76 6.00
CA LYS A 231 16.85 5.72 5.66
C LYS A 231 18.24 5.10 5.80
N LEU A 232 18.53 4.46 6.95
CA LEU A 232 19.80 3.78 7.18
C LEU A 232 20.04 2.65 6.18
N LEU A 233 18.99 1.88 5.86
CA LEU A 233 19.07 0.80 4.87
C LEU A 233 19.29 1.36 3.45
N SER A 234 18.64 2.47 3.10
CA SER A 234 18.79 3.16 1.82
C SER A 234 20.24 3.58 1.57
N GLU A 235 20.90 4.13 2.59
CA GLU A 235 22.31 4.50 2.53
C GLU A 235 23.23 3.29 2.33
N ARG A 236 22.94 2.16 2.99
CA ARG A 236 23.70 0.90 2.82
C ARG A 236 23.53 0.34 1.41
N ILE A 237 22.29 0.21 0.94
CA ILE A 237 21.99 -0.28 -0.42
C ILE A 237 22.65 0.62 -1.46
N SER A 238 22.57 1.94 -1.30
CA SER A 238 23.19 2.88 -2.23
C SER A 238 24.71 2.72 -2.28
N LYS A 239 25.38 2.45 -1.14
CA LYS A 239 26.82 2.19 -1.13
C LYS A 239 27.17 0.91 -1.88
N GLU A 240 26.45 -0.18 -1.63
CA GLU A 240 26.69 -1.48 -2.28
C GLU A 240 26.42 -1.44 -3.78
N LEU A 241 25.38 -0.75 -4.23
CA LEU A 241 25.05 -0.62 -5.66
C LEU A 241 25.99 0.29 -6.44
N LEU A 242 26.74 1.16 -5.75
CA LEU A 242 27.74 2.07 -6.34
C LEU A 242 29.16 1.47 -6.33
N LEU A 243 29.37 0.31 -5.70
CA LEU A 243 30.62 -0.42 -5.85
C LEU A 243 30.77 -0.89 -7.31
N PRO A 244 31.98 -0.82 -7.89
CA PRO A 244 32.23 -1.39 -9.21
C PRO A 244 31.82 -2.87 -9.18
N GLN A 245 30.86 -3.22 -10.03
CA GLN A 245 30.48 -4.62 -10.25
C GLN A 245 31.74 -5.31 -10.77
N VAL A 246 32.29 -6.26 -10.02
CA VAL A 246 33.43 -7.06 -10.48
C VAL A 246 32.94 -7.81 -11.72
N SER A 247 33.49 -7.45 -12.87
CA SER A 247 33.20 -8.05 -14.19
C SER A 247 33.72 -9.47 -14.29
#